data_AF-A0A3Q0S0A7-F1
#
_entry.id   AF-A0A3Q0S0A7-F1
#
_cell.length_a   1.000
_cell.length_b   1.000
_cell.length_c   1.000
_cell.angle_alpha   90.00
_cell.angle_beta   90.00
_cell.angle_gamma   90.00
#
_symmetry.space_group_name_H-M   'P 1'
#
loop_
_entity.id
_entity.type
_entity.pdbx_description
1 polymer ?
#
loop_
_entity_poly.entity_id
_entity_poly.type
_entity_poly.pdbx_seq_one_letter_code
_entity_poly.pdbx_strand_id
1 'polypeptide(L)'
;MDHHWVATSWLSDIGLPQYSQTFQTHLVDGRVLNSLNRRDLERFLNISDQFHQTSLLLGIQLLQMLSFDKEARRTKCEHQNWDPIVWTCHRVMKWIRDIDLKEFADNLQGKGIHGAVMALDQSFDTDAMAKALGIPSNKHMLHRHLYEEMKSLAVPLRRAGLSISGTADLLGFSHTTIFRVYREWSKNEKISSEQQFSGRRYFADVRGETFSCENPDSI
;
A
#
# COMPACT_ATOMS: atom_id res chain seq x y z
N MET A 1 -9.63 18.48 -7.26
CA MET A 1 -8.47 18.81 -6.40
C MET A 1 -7.65 19.88 -7.11
N ASP A 2 -7.57 21.08 -6.53
CA ASP A 2 -6.76 22.17 -7.07
C ASP A 2 -5.27 22.03 -6.71
N HIS A 3 -4.42 22.86 -7.34
CA HIS A 3 -2.97 22.81 -7.15
C HIS A 3 -2.53 23.19 -5.72
N HIS A 4 -3.29 24.03 -5.01
CA HIS A 4 -2.97 24.43 -3.66
C HIS A 4 -3.16 23.26 -2.68
N TRP A 5 -4.28 22.54 -2.79
CA TRP A 5 -4.55 21.35 -2.00
C TRP A 5 -3.54 20.23 -2.29
N VAL A 6 -3.19 20.02 -3.56
CA VAL A 6 -2.16 19.05 -3.96
C VAL A 6 -0.82 19.39 -3.28
N ALA A 7 -0.39 20.64 -3.38
CA ALA A 7 0.90 21.08 -2.84
C ALA A 7 0.95 21.08 -1.31
N THR A 8 -0.12 21.49 -0.62
CA THR A 8 -0.08 21.72 0.85
C THR A 8 -0.65 20.58 1.69
N SER A 9 -1.61 19.83 1.15
CA SER A 9 -2.33 18.79 1.88
C SER A 9 -1.94 17.39 1.39
N TRP A 10 -2.11 17.12 0.10
CA TRP A 10 -1.89 15.77 -0.44
C TRP A 10 -0.43 15.30 -0.32
N LEU A 11 0.53 16.17 -0.64
CA LEU A 11 1.95 15.84 -0.47
C LEU A 11 2.29 15.54 0.99
N SER A 12 1.66 16.24 1.94
CA SER A 12 1.79 15.96 3.37
C SER A 12 1.16 14.62 3.74
N ASP A 13 -0.01 14.30 3.18
CA ASP A 13 -0.71 13.03 3.39
C ASP A 13 0.11 11.82 2.93
N ILE A 14 0.88 11.94 1.85
CA ILE A 14 1.73 10.84 1.36
C ILE A 14 3.14 10.86 1.95
N GLY A 15 3.47 11.84 2.80
CA GLY A 15 4.75 11.94 3.49
C GLY A 15 5.89 12.55 2.67
N LEU A 16 5.56 13.41 1.69
CA LEU A 16 6.52 14.12 0.83
C LEU A 16 6.32 15.66 0.82
N PRO A 17 6.13 16.33 1.97
CA PRO A 17 5.90 17.77 2.01
C PRO A 17 7.08 18.61 1.48
N GLN A 18 8.29 18.05 1.39
CA GLN A 18 9.45 18.75 0.84
C GLN A 18 9.28 19.13 -0.64
N TYR A 19 8.36 18.49 -1.38
CA TYR A 19 8.09 18.83 -2.79
C TYR A 19 7.01 19.90 -2.97
N SER A 20 6.43 20.42 -1.89
CA SER A 20 5.30 21.38 -1.93
C SER A 20 5.59 22.59 -2.82
N GLN A 21 6.74 23.23 -2.63
CA GLN A 21 7.12 24.43 -3.39
C GLN A 21 7.22 24.14 -4.89
N THR A 22 7.77 22.98 -5.27
CA THR A 22 7.92 22.60 -6.67
C THR A 22 6.57 22.31 -7.33
N PHE A 23 5.69 21.58 -6.64
CA PHE A 23 4.34 21.29 -7.15
C PHE A 23 3.50 22.57 -7.26
N GLN A 24 3.63 23.48 -6.31
CA GLN A 24 2.96 24.78 -6.34
C GLN A 24 3.46 25.64 -7.51
N THR A 25 4.77 25.75 -7.70
CA THR A 25 5.38 26.52 -8.81
C THR A 25 4.91 26.00 -10.18
N HIS A 26 4.78 24.68 -10.33
CA HIS A 26 4.35 24.05 -11.57
C HIS A 26 2.83 23.87 -11.69
N LEU A 27 2.05 24.45 -10.76
CA LEU A 27 0.58 24.41 -10.74
C LEU A 27 0.00 22.99 -10.88
N VAL A 28 0.64 22.02 -10.22
CA VAL A 28 0.25 20.60 -10.31
C VAL A 28 -1.10 20.40 -9.63
N ASP A 29 -2.17 20.33 -10.42
CA ASP A 29 -3.53 20.01 -9.96
C ASP A 29 -3.84 18.50 -10.08
N GLY A 30 -5.06 18.09 -9.71
CA GLY A 30 -5.47 16.68 -9.82
C GLY A 30 -5.44 16.11 -11.23
N ARG A 31 -5.62 16.93 -12.28
CA ARG A 31 -5.53 16.47 -13.68
C ARG A 31 -4.09 16.25 -14.08
N VAL A 32 -3.19 17.17 -13.70
CA VAL A 32 -1.74 17.03 -13.94
C VAL A 32 -1.24 15.77 -13.23
N LEU A 33 -1.56 15.58 -11.95
CA LEU A 33 -1.23 14.36 -11.19
C LEU A 33 -1.58 13.08 -11.96
N ASN A 34 -2.78 13.02 -12.54
CA ASN A 34 -3.27 11.86 -13.27
C ASN A 34 -2.48 11.53 -14.56
N SER A 35 -1.69 12.48 -15.05
CA SER A 35 -0.87 12.34 -16.27
C SER A 35 0.62 12.11 -15.99
N LEU A 36 1.06 12.31 -14.74
CA LEU A 36 2.47 12.21 -14.38
C LEU A 36 2.97 10.77 -14.51
N ASN A 37 4.13 10.61 -15.17
CA ASN A 37 4.92 9.39 -15.15
C ASN A 37 6.30 9.65 -14.50
N ARG A 38 7.11 8.60 -14.32
CA ARG A 38 8.45 8.72 -13.68
C ARG A 38 9.35 9.76 -14.36
N ARG A 39 9.32 9.83 -15.69
CA ARG A 39 10.14 10.78 -16.46
C ARG A 39 9.72 12.22 -16.18
N ASP A 40 8.42 12.48 -16.01
CA ASP A 40 7.92 13.82 -15.71
C ASP A 40 8.31 14.25 -14.29
N LEU A 41 8.22 13.33 -13.32
CA LEU A 41 8.66 13.56 -11.94
C LEU A 41 10.14 13.95 -11.88
N GLU A 42 10.98 13.24 -12.64
CA GLU A 42 12.42 13.53 -12.70
C GLU A 42 12.71 14.84 -13.45
N ARG A 43 12.19 14.99 -14.67
CA ARG A 43 12.58 16.08 -15.57
C ARG A 43 11.97 17.43 -15.21
N PHE A 44 10.71 17.45 -14.78
CA PHE A 44 9.96 18.68 -14.56
C PHE A 44 9.80 19.02 -13.08
N LEU A 45 9.74 18.02 -12.20
CA LEU A 45 9.58 18.22 -10.77
C LEU A 45 10.89 17.99 -9.97
N ASN A 46 11.98 17.64 -10.65
CA ASN A 46 13.31 17.41 -10.06
C ASN A 46 13.30 16.37 -8.93
N ILE A 47 12.51 15.31 -9.10
CA ILE A 47 12.39 14.21 -8.13
C ILE A 47 13.16 13.02 -8.69
N SER A 48 14.44 12.93 -8.36
CA SER A 48 15.33 11.85 -8.81
C SER A 48 15.34 10.63 -7.89
N ASP A 49 14.88 10.77 -6.64
CA ASP A 49 14.78 9.64 -5.72
C ASP A 49 13.74 8.62 -6.21
N GLN A 50 14.20 7.41 -6.53
CA GLN A 50 13.37 6.36 -7.11
C GLN A 50 12.26 5.90 -6.18
N PHE A 51 12.50 5.90 -4.86
CA PHE A 51 11.50 5.53 -3.88
C PHE A 51 10.42 6.61 -3.80
N HIS A 52 10.80 7.89 -3.77
CA HIS A 52 9.85 8.99 -3.80
C HIS A 52 9.02 9.01 -5.09
N GLN A 53 9.61 8.68 -6.23
CA GLN A 53 8.86 8.51 -7.48
C GLN A 53 7.82 7.39 -7.37
N THR A 54 8.21 6.22 -6.85
CA THR A 54 7.28 5.10 -6.63
C THR A 54 6.16 5.48 -5.67
N SER A 55 6.50 6.11 -4.54
CA SER A 55 5.55 6.60 -3.55
C SER A 55 4.51 7.55 -4.17
N LEU A 56 4.94 8.55 -4.94
CA LEU A 56 4.04 9.47 -5.64
C LEU A 56 3.08 8.75 -6.58
N LEU A 57 3.61 7.82 -7.39
CA LEU A 57 2.81 7.10 -8.38
C LEU A 57 1.79 6.16 -7.71
N LEU A 58 2.15 5.51 -6.60
CA LEU A 58 1.21 4.70 -5.82
C LEU A 58 0.14 5.55 -5.13
N GLY A 59 0.51 6.75 -4.64
CA GLY A 59 -0.44 7.73 -4.12
C GLY A 59 -1.44 8.20 -5.19
N ILE A 60 -0.97 8.46 -6.42
CA ILE A 60 -1.82 8.82 -7.57
C ILE A 60 -2.73 7.64 -7.94
N GLN A 61 -2.19 6.42 -7.98
CA GLN A 61 -2.98 5.21 -8.23
C GLN A 61 -4.10 5.08 -7.19
N LEU A 62 -3.81 5.26 -5.90
CA LEU A 62 -4.85 5.25 -4.87
C LEU A 62 -5.93 6.32 -5.09
N LEU A 63 -5.56 7.53 -5.49
CA LEU A 63 -6.53 8.58 -5.81
C LEU A 63 -7.46 8.17 -6.96
N GLN A 64 -6.91 7.55 -8.01
CA GLN A 64 -7.69 6.99 -9.12
C GLN A 64 -8.62 5.88 -8.62
N MET A 65 -8.14 5.00 -7.75
CA MET A 65 -8.92 3.93 -7.10
C MET A 65 -10.10 4.43 -6.29
N LEU A 66 -9.98 5.63 -5.71
CA LEU A 66 -11.04 6.24 -4.92
C LEU A 66 -11.92 7.19 -5.75
N SER A 67 -11.77 7.23 -7.08
CA SER A 67 -12.43 8.23 -7.93
C SER A 67 -12.22 9.67 -7.45
N PHE A 68 -11.10 9.94 -6.77
CA PHE A 68 -10.80 11.20 -6.10
C PHE A 68 -11.79 11.62 -4.99
N ASP A 69 -12.63 10.70 -4.49
CA ASP A 69 -13.49 10.87 -3.32
C ASP A 69 -12.69 10.60 -2.03
N LYS A 70 -12.09 11.68 -1.52
CA LYS A 70 -11.11 11.68 -0.42
C LYS A 70 -11.71 11.42 0.97
N GLU A 71 -12.99 11.73 1.19
CA GLU A 71 -13.48 12.04 2.54
C GLU A 71 -14.25 10.87 3.20
N ALA A 72 -14.88 10.01 2.41
CA ALA A 72 -15.80 8.98 2.93
C ALA A 72 -15.11 7.80 3.64
N ARG A 73 -13.84 7.50 3.32
CA ARG A 73 -13.09 6.36 3.90
C ARG A 73 -12.10 6.73 5.00
N ARG A 74 -11.52 7.94 4.95
CA ARG A 74 -10.48 8.39 5.89
C ARG A 74 -11.00 8.55 7.32
N THR A 75 -12.19 9.13 7.48
CA THR A 75 -12.83 9.39 8.79
C THR A 75 -13.14 8.11 9.57
N LYS A 76 -13.34 6.96 8.90
CA LYS A 76 -13.60 5.68 9.57
C LYS A 76 -12.34 5.03 10.17
N CYS A 77 -11.14 5.45 9.74
CA CYS A 77 -9.88 4.75 10.06
C CYS A 77 -8.96 5.53 11.02
N GLU A 78 -9.38 6.70 11.52
CA GLU A 78 -8.56 7.54 12.41
C GLU A 78 -8.28 6.88 13.77
N HIS A 79 -9.16 5.98 14.22
CA HIS A 79 -9.14 5.42 15.57
C HIS A 79 -8.91 3.91 15.63
N GLN A 80 -8.91 3.22 14.49
CA GLN A 80 -8.73 1.77 14.42
C GLN A 80 -7.73 1.40 13.34
N ASN A 81 -7.00 0.28 13.53
CA ASN A 81 -6.01 -0.22 12.58
C ASN A 81 -6.66 -0.98 11.41
N TRP A 82 -7.62 -0.33 10.75
CA TRP A 82 -8.36 -0.90 9.61
C TRP A 82 -7.93 -0.24 8.31
N ASP A 83 -8.00 -1.02 7.23
CA ASP A 83 -7.78 -0.57 5.86
C ASP A 83 -6.47 0.22 5.65
N PRO A 84 -5.29 -0.40 5.87
CA PRO A 84 -4.02 0.31 5.80
C PRO A 84 -3.76 1.03 4.49
N ILE A 85 -4.37 0.61 3.38
CA ILE A 85 -4.18 1.22 2.05
C ILE A 85 -4.53 2.71 2.03
N VAL A 86 -5.51 3.17 2.81
CA VAL A 86 -5.92 4.59 2.84
C VAL A 86 -5.17 5.42 3.88
N TRP A 87 -4.20 4.84 4.59
CA TRP A 87 -3.49 5.56 5.63
C TRP A 87 -2.62 6.66 5.05
N THR A 88 -2.73 7.85 5.61
CA THR A 88 -1.76 8.92 5.40
C THR A 88 -0.46 8.60 6.12
N CYS A 89 0.64 9.25 5.74
CA CYS A 89 1.90 9.21 6.46
C CYS A 89 1.71 9.53 7.96
N HIS A 90 0.87 10.52 8.27
CA HIS A 90 0.49 10.85 9.65
C HIS A 90 -0.18 9.68 10.38
N ARG A 91 -1.07 8.94 9.72
CA ARG A 91 -1.71 7.76 10.30
C ARG A 91 -0.73 6.60 10.50
N VAL A 92 0.22 6.41 9.58
CA VAL A 92 1.33 5.45 9.74
C VAL A 92 2.20 5.84 10.93
N MET A 93 2.62 7.11 11.05
CA MET A 93 3.38 7.61 12.20
C MET A 93 2.63 7.40 13.51
N LYS A 94 1.31 7.65 13.53
CA LYS A 94 0.47 7.33 14.69
C LYS A 94 0.51 5.84 15.02
N TRP A 95 0.33 4.96 14.04
CA TRP A 95 0.42 3.51 14.25
C TRP A 95 1.78 3.09 14.81
N ILE A 96 2.89 3.63 14.30
CA ILE A 96 4.24 3.39 14.85
C ILE A 96 4.33 3.78 16.33
N ARG A 97 3.72 4.91 16.73
CA ARG A 97 3.63 5.29 18.16
C ARG A 97 2.77 4.33 18.97
N ASP A 98 1.67 3.85 18.40
CA ASP A 98 0.72 2.94 19.05
C ASP A 98 1.32 1.53 19.28
N ILE A 99 2.30 1.11 18.47
CA ILE A 99 3.04 -0.15 18.64
C ILE A 99 4.35 0.01 19.44
N ASP A 100 4.43 1.00 20.31
CA ASP A 100 5.57 1.27 21.19
C ASP A 100 6.90 1.62 20.49
N LEU A 101 6.88 2.07 19.24
CA LEU A 101 8.05 2.53 18.48
C LEU A 101 8.09 4.07 18.33
N LYS A 102 7.53 4.80 19.31
CA LYS A 102 7.32 6.25 19.23
C LYS A 102 8.59 7.09 18.98
N GLU A 103 9.75 6.64 19.46
CA GLU A 103 11.03 7.35 19.27
C GLU A 103 11.51 7.36 17.81
N PHE A 104 10.99 6.46 16.99
CA PHE A 104 11.32 6.34 15.57
C PHE A 104 10.27 6.98 14.65
N ALA A 105 9.08 7.29 15.17
CA ALA A 105 7.93 7.66 14.34
C ALA A 105 8.18 8.89 13.45
N ASP A 106 8.80 9.93 14.00
CA ASP A 106 9.02 11.19 13.28
C ASP A 106 10.06 11.05 12.16
N ASN A 107 10.87 9.98 12.16
CA ASN A 107 11.83 9.68 11.09
C ASN A 107 11.15 9.35 9.75
N LEU A 108 9.85 9.03 9.75
CA LEU A 108 9.07 8.81 8.54
C LEU A 108 8.73 10.10 7.78
N GLN A 109 8.88 11.27 8.41
CA GLN A 109 8.62 12.54 7.75
C GLN A 109 9.56 12.73 6.55
N GLY A 110 8.97 13.04 5.40
CA GLY A 110 9.72 13.23 4.16
C GLY A 110 10.23 11.93 3.52
N LYS A 111 9.87 10.74 4.04
CA LYS A 111 10.26 9.45 3.45
C LYS A 111 9.30 8.94 2.39
N GLY A 112 8.10 9.53 2.27
CA GLY A 112 7.09 9.06 1.34
C GLY A 112 6.39 7.75 1.73
N ILE A 113 6.46 7.37 3.01
CA ILE A 113 5.78 6.15 3.49
C ILE A 113 4.33 6.50 3.87
N HIS A 114 3.40 5.81 3.22
CA HIS A 114 1.96 5.90 3.45
C HIS A 114 1.30 4.56 3.09
N GLY A 115 -0.02 4.47 3.30
CA GLY A 115 -0.80 3.26 3.15
C GLY A 115 -0.72 2.58 1.79
N ALA A 116 -0.77 3.36 0.70
CA ALA A 116 -0.67 2.82 -0.65
C ALA A 116 0.68 2.14 -0.90
N VAL A 117 1.78 2.70 -0.39
CA VAL A 117 3.11 2.06 -0.45
C VAL A 117 3.08 0.74 0.33
N MET A 118 2.59 0.75 1.57
CA MET A 118 2.54 -0.44 2.43
C MET A 118 1.67 -1.57 1.86
N ALA A 119 0.65 -1.25 1.05
CA ALA A 119 -0.33 -2.21 0.54
C ALA A 119 -0.11 -2.62 -0.92
N LEU A 120 0.49 -1.76 -1.75
CA LEU A 120 0.58 -1.96 -3.21
C LEU A 120 2.01 -2.18 -3.71
N ASP A 121 3.04 -1.75 -2.97
CA ASP A 121 4.43 -1.97 -3.36
C ASP A 121 4.90 -3.36 -2.93
N GLN A 122 5.10 -4.26 -3.90
CA GLN A 122 5.55 -5.63 -3.62
C GLN A 122 6.98 -5.71 -3.09
N SER A 123 7.77 -4.66 -3.28
CA SER A 123 9.15 -4.58 -2.78
C SER A 123 9.25 -3.96 -1.38
N PHE A 124 8.15 -3.42 -0.85
CA PHE A 124 8.14 -2.78 0.45
C PHE A 124 7.91 -3.79 1.57
N ASP A 125 8.96 -4.10 2.32
CA ASP A 125 8.98 -5.08 3.39
C ASP A 125 9.34 -4.46 4.76
N THR A 126 9.47 -5.31 5.78
CA THR A 126 9.85 -4.89 7.14
C THR A 126 11.23 -4.25 7.17
N ASP A 127 12.17 -4.72 6.36
CA ASP A 127 13.52 -4.16 6.32
C ASP A 127 13.51 -2.75 5.72
N ALA A 128 12.71 -2.51 4.68
CA ALA A 128 12.48 -1.18 4.11
C ALA A 128 11.85 -0.22 5.13
N MET A 129 10.83 -0.66 5.86
CA MET A 129 10.21 0.13 6.93
C MET A 129 11.21 0.44 8.06
N ALA A 130 11.95 -0.56 8.55
CA ALA A 130 12.93 -0.40 9.62
C ALA A 130 14.05 0.58 9.21
N LYS A 131 14.52 0.50 7.97
CA LYS A 131 15.50 1.44 7.41
C LYS A 131 14.95 2.87 7.39
N ALA A 132 13.69 3.05 6.99
CA ALA A 132 13.08 4.38 6.96
C ALA A 132 12.85 4.96 8.36
N LEU A 133 12.49 4.12 9.33
CA LEU A 133 12.40 4.45 10.74
C LEU A 133 13.77 4.75 11.39
N GLY A 134 14.87 4.42 10.72
CA GLY A 134 16.22 4.58 11.26
C GLY A 134 16.57 3.56 12.35
N ILE A 135 15.90 2.40 12.39
CA ILE A 135 16.19 1.33 13.34
C ILE A 135 17.48 0.62 12.90
N PRO A 136 18.54 0.61 13.74
CA PRO A 136 19.79 -0.07 13.41
C PRO A 136 19.59 -1.58 13.16
N SER A 137 20.34 -2.16 12.22
CA SER A 137 20.23 -3.57 11.84
C SER A 137 20.57 -4.57 12.96
N ASN A 138 21.34 -4.14 13.96
CA ASN A 138 21.69 -4.96 15.12
C ASN A 138 20.60 -5.00 16.21
N LYS A 139 19.50 -4.25 16.07
CA LYS A 139 18.38 -4.22 17.03
C LYS A 139 17.33 -5.31 16.74
N HIS A 140 17.75 -6.57 16.72
CA HIS A 140 16.92 -7.70 16.25
C HIS A 140 15.54 -7.80 16.92
N MET A 141 15.42 -7.46 18.21
CA MET A 141 14.12 -7.49 18.90
C MET A 141 13.14 -6.44 18.36
N LEU A 142 13.62 -5.26 17.96
CA LEU A 142 12.78 -4.22 17.34
C LEU A 142 12.35 -4.62 15.92
N HIS A 143 13.26 -5.23 15.15
CA HIS A 143 12.94 -5.77 13.82
C HIS A 143 11.87 -6.87 13.90
N ARG A 144 12.01 -7.80 14.86
CA ARG A 144 11.03 -8.87 15.08
C ARG A 144 9.67 -8.31 15.50
N HIS A 145 9.66 -7.35 16.42
CA HIS A 145 8.44 -6.67 16.86
C HIS A 145 7.74 -5.98 15.68
N LEU A 146 8.48 -5.17 14.90
CA LEU A 146 7.94 -4.50 13.72
C LEU A 146 7.40 -5.49 12.68
N TYR A 147 8.09 -6.61 12.47
CA TYR A 147 7.61 -7.68 11.58
C TYR A 147 6.27 -8.26 12.04
N GLU A 148 6.15 -8.60 13.33
CA GLU A 148 4.92 -9.16 13.90
C GLU A 148 3.75 -8.16 13.78
N GLU A 149 4.00 -6.88 14.01
CA GLU A 149 3.00 -5.80 13.88
C GLU A 149 2.61 -5.52 12.42
N MET A 150 3.56 -5.46 11.48
CA MET A 150 3.25 -5.31 10.05
C MET A 150 2.45 -6.51 9.52
N LYS A 151 2.79 -7.72 9.96
CA LYS A 151 2.03 -8.93 9.65
C LYS A 151 0.62 -8.86 10.22
N SER A 152 0.45 -8.30 11.43
CA SER A 152 -0.85 -8.10 12.05
C SER A 152 -1.74 -7.15 11.25
N LEU A 153 -1.18 -6.12 10.59
CA LEU A 153 -1.91 -5.22 9.67
C LEU A 153 -2.35 -5.91 8.36
N ALA A 154 -1.60 -6.89 7.89
CA ALA A 154 -1.95 -7.67 6.70
C ALA A 154 -3.12 -8.66 6.95
N VAL A 155 -3.41 -8.99 8.21
CA VAL A 155 -4.47 -9.94 8.59
C VAL A 155 -5.89 -9.35 8.49
N PRO A 156 -6.17 -8.09 8.87
CA PRO A 156 -7.44 -7.41 8.60
C PRO A 156 -7.80 -7.34 7.11
N LEU A 157 -6.82 -7.20 6.21
CA LEU A 157 -7.03 -7.29 4.76
C LEU A 157 -7.58 -8.68 4.34
N ARG A 158 -7.30 -9.73 5.13
CA ARG A 158 -7.82 -11.10 4.95
C ARG A 158 -9.12 -11.38 5.73
N ARG A 159 -9.36 -10.70 6.87
CA ARG A 159 -10.52 -10.91 7.76
C ARG A 159 -11.73 -10.02 7.45
N ALA A 160 -11.57 -8.96 6.67
CA ALA A 160 -12.69 -8.10 6.28
C ALA A 160 -13.76 -8.80 5.42
N GLY A 161 -13.63 -10.09 5.08
CA GLY A 161 -14.66 -10.86 4.38
C GLY A 161 -15.03 -10.32 3.00
N LEU A 162 -14.29 -9.32 2.49
CA LEU A 162 -14.49 -8.78 1.18
C LEU A 162 -13.79 -9.69 0.20
N SER A 163 -14.60 -10.54 -0.45
CA SER A 163 -14.29 -11.16 -1.72
C SER A 163 -13.60 -10.15 -2.66
N ILE A 164 -12.77 -10.65 -3.57
CA ILE A 164 -12.19 -9.90 -4.71
C ILE A 164 -13.26 -9.05 -5.42
N SER A 165 -14.52 -9.53 -5.44
CA SER A 165 -15.69 -8.78 -5.93
C SER A 165 -16.06 -7.60 -5.03
N GLY A 166 -16.12 -7.76 -3.71
CA GLY A 166 -16.49 -6.70 -2.77
C GLY A 166 -15.46 -5.56 -2.69
N THR A 167 -14.19 -5.83 -2.97
CA THR A 167 -13.16 -4.78 -3.13
C THR A 167 -13.21 -4.14 -4.51
N ALA A 168 -13.52 -4.89 -5.58
CA ALA A 168 -13.72 -4.34 -6.92
C ALA A 168 -14.95 -3.42 -7.02
N ASP A 169 -16.08 -3.85 -6.44
CA ASP A 169 -17.36 -3.14 -6.47
C ASP A 169 -17.33 -1.86 -5.61
N LEU A 170 -16.61 -1.89 -4.48
CA LEU A 170 -16.44 -0.74 -3.59
C LEU A 170 -15.39 0.27 -4.08
N LEU A 171 -14.54 -0.13 -5.03
CA LEU A 171 -13.48 0.69 -5.65
C LEU A 171 -13.77 1.02 -7.12
N GLY A 172 -14.90 0.58 -7.69
CA GLY A 172 -15.30 0.86 -9.07
C GLY A 172 -14.39 0.22 -10.14
N PHE A 173 -13.68 -0.87 -9.82
CA PHE A 173 -12.75 -1.52 -10.73
C PHE A 173 -13.35 -2.71 -11.46
N SER A 174 -12.87 -2.94 -12.69
CA SER A 174 -13.04 -4.22 -13.37
C SER A 174 -12.35 -5.34 -12.59
N HIS A 175 -13.08 -6.43 -12.36
CA HIS A 175 -12.64 -7.67 -11.70
C HIS A 175 -11.28 -8.17 -12.21
N THR A 176 -10.96 -7.94 -13.48
CA THR A 176 -9.68 -8.36 -14.11
C THR A 176 -8.45 -7.61 -13.61
N THR A 177 -8.56 -6.35 -13.18
CA THR A 177 -7.42 -5.53 -12.75
C THR A 177 -6.92 -5.97 -11.38
N ILE A 178 -7.84 -6.21 -10.44
CA ILE A 178 -7.52 -6.69 -9.09
C ILE A 178 -7.04 -8.14 -9.15
N PHE A 179 -7.67 -8.97 -9.99
CA PHE A 179 -7.27 -10.36 -10.17
C PHE A 179 -5.85 -10.51 -10.74
N ARG A 180 -5.35 -9.56 -11.54
CA ARG A 180 -3.96 -9.61 -12.06
C ARG A 180 -2.92 -9.32 -10.99
N VAL A 181 -3.17 -8.31 -10.14
CA VAL A 181 -2.27 -7.95 -9.03
C VAL A 181 -2.18 -9.08 -8.01
N TYR A 182 -3.31 -9.68 -7.64
CA TYR A 182 -3.33 -10.78 -6.66
C TYR A 182 -2.83 -12.13 -7.21
N ARG A 183 -3.11 -12.46 -8.48
CA ARG A 183 -2.65 -13.72 -9.09
C ARG A 183 -1.13 -13.76 -9.28
N GLU A 184 -0.50 -12.62 -9.53
CA GLU A 184 0.97 -12.51 -9.59
C GLU A 184 1.60 -12.63 -8.20
N TRP A 185 0.98 -12.02 -7.18
CA TRP A 185 1.44 -12.14 -5.79
C TRP A 185 1.38 -13.58 -5.26
N SER A 186 0.31 -14.31 -5.56
CA SER A 186 0.16 -15.73 -5.20
C SER A 186 1.15 -16.67 -5.91
N LYS A 187 1.69 -16.31 -7.08
CA LYS A 187 2.70 -17.12 -7.77
C LYS A 187 4.08 -16.95 -7.14
N ASN A 188 4.39 -15.78 -6.60
CA ASN A 188 5.70 -15.46 -6.03
C ASN A 188 5.92 -16.03 -4.61
N GLU A 189 4.88 -16.48 -3.91
CA GLU A 189 4.98 -17.12 -2.59
C GLU A 189 5.07 -18.66 -2.61
N LYS A 190 5.03 -19.33 -3.77
CA LYS A 190 5.15 -20.80 -3.84
C LYS A 190 6.57 -21.24 -4.17
N ILE A 191 7.42 -21.31 -3.14
CA ILE A 191 8.61 -22.16 -3.17
C ILE A 191 8.27 -23.51 -2.51
N SER A 192 8.30 -24.55 -3.36
CA SER A 192 8.54 -25.99 -3.11
C SER A 192 7.57 -26.81 -2.24
N SER A 193 6.75 -27.63 -2.90
CA SER A 193 6.75 -29.11 -2.78
C SER A 193 5.56 -29.68 -3.58
N GLU A 194 5.82 -30.08 -4.82
CA GLU A 194 4.86 -30.84 -5.62
C GLU A 194 5.06 -32.33 -5.34
N GLN A 195 4.06 -32.99 -4.74
CA GLN A 195 3.84 -34.42 -4.94
C GLN A 195 2.54 -34.62 -5.71
N GLN A 196 2.67 -35.19 -6.90
CA GLN A 196 1.58 -35.53 -7.80
C GLN A 196 0.98 -36.89 -7.41
N PHE A 197 -0.33 -36.95 -7.22
CA PHE A 197 -1.08 -38.18 -7.44
C PHE A 197 -2.47 -37.87 -8.02
N SER A 198 -2.82 -38.61 -9.08
CA SER A 198 -4.15 -38.73 -9.73
C SER A 198 -4.76 -37.53 -10.50
N GLY A 199 -3.98 -36.58 -11.01
CA GLY A 199 -4.45 -35.69 -12.09
C GLY A 199 -5.55 -34.66 -11.74
N ARG A 200 -5.87 -34.46 -10.45
CA ARG A 200 -6.65 -33.32 -9.97
C ARG A 200 -5.78 -32.43 -9.07
N ARG A 201 -5.78 -31.13 -9.34
CA ARG A 201 -5.11 -30.13 -8.49
C ARG A 201 -6.01 -29.85 -7.28
N TYR A 202 -5.53 -30.22 -6.10
CA TYR A 202 -6.13 -29.83 -4.83
C TYR A 202 -5.25 -28.75 -4.20
N PHE A 203 -5.87 -27.67 -3.74
CA PHE A 203 -5.20 -26.71 -2.85
C PHE A 203 -5.52 -27.11 -1.41
N ALA A 204 -4.49 -27.20 -0.58
CA ALA A 204 -4.63 -27.36 0.85
C ALA A 204 -4.29 -26.03 1.54
N ASP A 205 -5.15 -25.58 2.47
CA ASP A 205 -4.81 -24.50 3.40
C ASP A 205 -3.76 -24.99 4.42
N VAL A 206 -3.16 -24.08 5.18
CA VAL A 206 -2.21 -24.30 6.29
C VAL A 206 -2.78 -25.23 7.38
N ARG A 207 -4.07 -25.56 7.33
CA ARG A 207 -4.75 -26.53 8.20
C ARG A 207 -5.01 -27.91 7.57
N GLY A 208 -4.59 -28.16 6.33
CA GLY A 208 -4.74 -29.45 5.66
C GLY A 208 -6.12 -29.73 5.04
N GLU A 209 -7.01 -28.73 4.98
CA GLU A 209 -8.31 -28.89 4.32
C GLU A 209 -8.19 -28.74 2.81
N THR A 210 -8.71 -29.72 2.06
CA THR A 210 -8.63 -29.77 0.59
C THR A 210 -9.90 -29.23 -0.06
N PHE A 211 -9.75 -28.32 -1.02
CA PHE A 211 -10.86 -27.80 -1.81
C PHE A 211 -10.78 -28.28 -3.26
N SER A 212 -11.93 -28.68 -3.81
CA SER A 212 -12.08 -29.08 -5.22
C SER A 212 -12.46 -27.85 -6.06
N CYS A 213 -11.75 -27.61 -7.16
CA CYS A 213 -12.16 -26.61 -8.14
C CYS A 213 -13.38 -27.11 -8.92
N GLU A 214 -14.58 -26.59 -8.65
CA GLU A 214 -15.72 -26.76 -9.56
C GLU A 214 -15.76 -25.61 -10.59
N ASN A 215 -16.04 -25.98 -11.83
CA ASN A 215 -16.04 -25.11 -13.01
C ASN A 215 -17.29 -24.20 -12.98
N PRO A 216 -17.17 -22.87 -13.08
CA PRO A 216 -18.32 -21.98 -12.99
C PRO A 216 -19.22 -21.93 -14.25
N ASP A 217 -18.96 -22.72 -15.30
CA ASP A 217 -19.76 -22.75 -16.53
C ASP A 217 -20.75 -23.93 -16.59
N SER A 218 -21.43 -24.25 -15.48
CA SER A 218 -22.56 -25.19 -15.49
C SER A 218 -23.88 -24.46 -15.22
N ILE A 219 -24.59 -24.26 -16.34
CA ILE A 219 -25.96 -23.76 -16.55
C ILE A 219 -26.11 -22.25 -16.57
#